data_AF-A0A2V6CFH9-F1
#
_entry.id   AF-A0A2V6CFH9-F1
#
_cell.length_a   1.000
_cell.length_b   1.000
_cell.length_c   1.000
_cell.angle_alpha   90.00
_cell.angle_beta   90.00
_cell.angle_gamma   90.00
#
_symmetry.space_group_name_H-M   'P 1'
#
loop_
_entity.id
_entity.type
_entity.pdbx_description
1 polymer ?
#
loop_
_entity_poly.entity_id
_entity_poly.type
_entity_poly.pdbx_seq_one_letter_code
_entity_poly.pdbx_strand_id
1 'polypeptide(L)'
;MIEKCSCGMTTCVLQPKIALLKNRLRKFLLLAIAVQAGGTSIYAASETRHVVLVVWDGMRPDFVTEKCAPTLDKLGRAGVRFRNHHAVYPTATDVNGAALATGCYPNRNGLVANLEFRPAINSRQPIDMG
;
A
#
# COMPACT_ATOMS: atom_id res chain seq x y z
N MET A 1 58.05 -68.27 -36.22
CA MET A 1 59.20 -67.43 -35.85
C MET A 1 59.00 -66.06 -36.49
N ILE A 2 58.74 -65.08 -35.63
CA ILE A 2 58.99 -63.63 -35.78
C ILE A 2 58.34 -62.89 -36.96
N GLU A 3 57.31 -62.15 -36.56
CA GLU A 3 56.72 -60.94 -37.14
C GLU A 3 57.75 -59.82 -37.41
N LYS A 4 57.55 -59.05 -38.49
CA LYS A 4 57.80 -57.60 -38.56
C LYS A 4 56.64 -56.97 -39.36
N CYS A 5 55.73 -56.26 -38.71
CA CYS A 5 55.75 -54.81 -38.42
C CYS A 5 55.88 -53.92 -39.66
N SER A 6 54.75 -53.29 -40.01
CA SER A 6 54.61 -52.18 -40.95
C SER A 6 54.71 -50.85 -40.21
N CYS A 7 55.46 -49.92 -40.80
CA CYS A 7 55.81 -48.60 -40.28
C CYS A 7 55.28 -47.50 -41.22
N GLY A 8 54.80 -46.40 -40.64
CA GLY A 8 54.47 -45.13 -41.28
C GLY A 8 53.39 -44.41 -40.46
N MET A 9 53.67 -43.62 -39.43
CA MET A 9 54.27 -42.27 -39.46
C MET A 9 53.53 -41.39 -40.47
N THR A 10 52.69 -40.42 -40.10
CA THR A 10 53.10 -39.15 -39.49
C THR A 10 51.85 -38.37 -39.02
N THR A 11 51.85 -37.80 -37.81
CA THR A 11 51.36 -36.43 -37.52
C THR A 11 51.74 -36.04 -36.09
N CYS A 12 52.20 -34.80 -35.98
CA CYS A 12 52.92 -34.24 -34.86
C CYS A 12 52.06 -34.06 -33.59
N VAL A 13 52.74 -34.28 -32.46
CA VAL A 13 52.29 -33.98 -31.10
C VAL A 13 52.14 -32.47 -30.91
N LEU A 14 50.92 -31.96 -30.97
CA LEU A 14 50.45 -30.68 -30.44
C LEU A 14 48.92 -30.81 -30.45
N GLN A 15 48.19 -31.02 -29.34
CA GLN A 15 48.02 -30.10 -28.22
C GLN A 15 47.23 -30.78 -27.08
N PRO A 16 47.78 -30.95 -25.86
CA PRO A 16 46.97 -31.37 -24.71
C PRO A 16 46.32 -30.16 -23.99
N LYS A 17 46.84 -28.94 -24.17
CA LYS A 17 46.41 -27.75 -23.38
C LYS A 17 45.09 -27.12 -23.85
N ILE A 18 44.72 -27.22 -25.14
CA ILE A 18 43.50 -26.59 -25.69
C ILE A 18 42.22 -27.32 -25.27
N ALA A 19 42.26 -28.65 -25.18
CA ALA A 19 41.12 -29.45 -24.72
C ALA A 19 40.80 -29.19 -23.23
N LEU A 20 41.84 -29.04 -22.41
CA LEU A 20 41.71 -28.74 -20.98
C LEU A 20 41.14 -27.34 -20.73
N LEU A 21 41.59 -26.35 -21.51
CA LEU A 21 41.08 -24.98 -21.43
C LEU A 21 39.61 -24.88 -21.87
N LYS A 22 39.21 -25.61 -22.93
CA LYS A 22 37.80 -25.70 -23.37
C LYS A 22 36.89 -26.31 -22.31
N ASN A 23 37.36 -27.32 -21.58
CA ASN A 23 36.55 -27.99 -20.55
C ASN A 23 36.47 -27.18 -19.24
N ARG A 24 37.52 -26.42 -18.91
CA ARG A 24 37.50 -25.43 -17.83
C ARG A 24 36.54 -24.28 -18.18
N LEU A 25 36.61 -23.77 -19.41
CA LEU A 25 35.75 -22.68 -19.89
C LEU A 25 34.27 -23.09 -19.96
N ARG A 26 33.96 -24.32 -20.41
CA ARG A 26 32.60 -24.89 -20.37
C ARG A 26 32.05 -25.01 -18.95
N LYS A 27 32.87 -25.45 -17.98
CA LYS A 27 32.46 -25.56 -16.57
C LYS A 27 32.22 -24.18 -15.95
N PHE A 28 33.04 -23.18 -16.27
CA PHE A 28 32.81 -21.79 -15.85
C PHE A 28 31.55 -21.19 -16.49
N LEU A 29 31.30 -21.48 -17.78
CA LEU A 29 30.11 -21.03 -18.47
C LEU A 29 28.83 -21.66 -17.90
N LEU A 30 28.84 -22.96 -17.59
CA LEU A 30 27.70 -23.64 -16.95
C LEU A 30 27.46 -23.14 -15.51
N LEU A 31 28.51 -22.83 -14.76
CA LEU A 31 28.39 -22.25 -13.42
C LEU A 31 27.82 -20.82 -13.46
N ALA A 32 28.24 -20.01 -14.44
CA ALA A 32 27.75 -18.64 -14.62
C ALA A 32 26.26 -18.58 -15.03
N ILE A 33 25.77 -19.58 -15.78
CA ILE A 33 24.34 -19.70 -16.13
C ILE A 33 23.51 -20.13 -14.91
N ALA A 34 24.03 -21.04 -14.07
CA ALA A 34 23.35 -21.46 -12.85
C ALA A 34 23.19 -20.32 -11.83
N VAL A 35 24.13 -19.37 -11.77
CA VAL A 35 24.09 -18.21 -10.86
C VAL A 35 23.07 -17.15 -11.29
N GLN A 36 22.67 -17.10 -12.57
CA GLN A 36 21.70 -16.11 -13.06
C GLN A 36 20.23 -16.51 -12.88
N ALA A 37 19.93 -17.77 -12.53
CA ALA A 37 18.56 -18.24 -12.35
C ALA A 37 17.91 -17.81 -11.01
N GLY A 38 18.64 -17.13 -10.13
CA GLY A 38 18.18 -16.71 -8.79
C GLY A 38 17.63 -15.29 -8.68
N GLY A 39 17.48 -14.56 -9.79
CA GLY A 39 16.93 -13.21 -9.78
C GLY A 39 15.40 -13.22 -9.62
N THR A 40 14.88 -13.61 -8.46
CA THR A 40 13.50 -13.26 -8.10
C THR A 40 13.44 -11.75 -7.92
N SER A 41 12.89 -11.06 -8.91
CA SER A 41 12.53 -9.66 -8.76
C SER A 41 11.43 -9.56 -7.71
N ILE A 42 11.79 -9.32 -6.45
CA ILE A 42 10.86 -8.89 -5.42
C ILE A 42 10.48 -7.45 -5.79
N TYR A 43 9.53 -7.31 -6.71
CA TYR A 43 8.69 -6.14 -6.72
C TYR A 43 7.87 -6.23 -5.43
N ALA A 44 8.39 -5.63 -4.35
CA ALA A 44 7.58 -5.38 -3.18
C ALA A 44 6.39 -4.55 -3.68
N ALA A 45 5.21 -5.17 -3.71
CA ALA A 45 3.99 -4.42 -3.93
C ALA A 45 4.01 -3.29 -2.90
N SER A 46 3.98 -2.04 -3.37
CA SER A 46 3.77 -0.92 -2.47
C SER A 46 2.47 -1.21 -1.75
N GLU A 47 2.54 -1.51 -0.46
CA GLU A 47 1.39 -1.68 0.42
C GLU A 47 0.59 -0.37 0.39
N THR A 48 -0.38 -0.28 -0.53
CA THR A 48 -1.24 0.89 -0.66
C THR A 48 -2.15 0.89 0.54
N ARG A 49 -1.90 1.83 1.47
CA ARG A 49 -2.74 2.01 2.63
C ARG A 49 -4.01 2.76 2.22
N HIS A 50 -5.14 2.08 2.31
CA HIS A 50 -6.45 2.71 2.16
C HIS A 50 -6.90 3.31 3.50
N VAL A 51 -7.44 4.52 3.44
CA VAL A 51 -8.05 5.18 4.60
C VAL A 51 -9.54 5.31 4.32
N VAL A 52 -10.36 4.75 5.21
CA VAL A 52 -11.82 4.87 5.15
C VAL A 52 -12.27 5.67 6.36
N LEU A 53 -12.91 6.82 6.12
CA LEU A 53 -13.56 7.61 7.14
C LEU A 53 -15.04 7.23 7.21
N VAL A 54 -15.47 6.66 8.33
CA VAL A 54 -16.88 6.31 8.58
C VAL A 54 -17.44 7.27 9.62
N VAL A 55 -18.55 7.93 9.29
CA VAL A 55 -19.22 8.90 10.16
C VAL A 55 -20.59 8.35 10.54
N TRP A 56 -20.86 8.27 11.84
CA TRP A 56 -22.20 7.97 12.37
C TRP A 56 -22.81 9.26 12.89
N ASP A 57 -23.84 9.76 12.20
CA ASP A 57 -24.53 10.97 12.63
C ASP A 57 -25.29 10.74 13.94
N GLY A 58 -25.26 11.74 14.83
CA GLY A 58 -25.94 11.69 16.13
C GLY A 58 -25.44 10.60 17.11
N MET A 59 -24.33 9.92 16.83
CA MET A 59 -23.81 8.85 17.70
C MET A 59 -23.15 9.42 18.96
N ARG A 60 -23.92 9.54 20.05
CA ARG A 60 -23.37 9.97 21.35
C ARG A 60 -22.42 8.91 21.93
N PRO A 61 -21.32 9.32 22.61
CA PRO A 61 -20.31 8.38 23.10
C PRO A 61 -20.83 7.30 24.08
N ASP A 62 -21.90 7.58 24.82
CA ASP A 62 -22.56 6.67 25.76
C ASP A 62 -23.44 5.61 25.07
N PHE A 63 -23.74 5.76 23.77
CA PHE A 63 -24.39 4.70 22.99
C PHE A 63 -23.41 3.59 22.58
N VAL A 64 -22.11 3.88 22.59
CA VAL A 64 -21.07 2.92 22.20
C VAL A 64 -20.70 2.05 23.40
N THR A 65 -21.54 1.05 23.64
CA THR A 65 -21.37 0.04 24.70
C THR A 65 -21.43 -1.38 24.12
N GLU A 66 -20.93 -2.35 24.87
CA GLU A 66 -21.00 -3.77 24.49
C GLU A 66 -22.45 -4.27 24.27
N LYS A 67 -23.42 -3.66 24.95
CA LYS A 67 -24.84 -4.01 24.83
C LYS A 67 -25.49 -3.40 23.59
N CYS A 68 -25.21 -2.13 23.29
CA CYS A 68 -25.91 -1.39 22.23
C CYS A 68 -25.17 -1.45 20.88
N ALA A 69 -23.84 -1.40 20.91
CA ALA A 69 -23.01 -1.35 19.70
C ALA A 69 -21.77 -2.25 19.86
N PRO A 70 -21.94 -3.59 19.96
CA PRO A 70 -20.86 -4.52 20.29
C PRO A 70 -19.69 -4.46 19.32
N THR A 71 -19.94 -4.28 18.02
CA THR A 71 -18.88 -4.19 17.00
C THR A 71 -18.06 -2.91 17.15
N LEU A 72 -18.71 -1.77 17.38
CA LEU A 72 -18.06 -0.48 17.51
C LEU A 72 -17.29 -0.36 18.84
N ASP A 73 -17.83 -0.95 19.91
CA ASP A 73 -17.14 -1.06 21.19
C ASP A 73 -15.89 -1.95 21.08
N LYS A 74 -15.98 -3.12 20.44
CA LYS A 74 -14.81 -3.96 20.15
C LYS A 74 -13.77 -3.23 19.29
N LEU A 75 -14.20 -2.50 18.26
CA LEU A 75 -13.30 -1.70 17.42
C LEU A 75 -12.56 -0.62 18.25
N GLY A 76 -13.29 0.08 19.12
CA GLY A 76 -12.70 1.09 20.02
C GLY A 76 -11.76 0.50 21.06
N ARG A 77 -12.02 -0.72 21.56
CA ARG A 77 -11.14 -1.44 22.50
C ARG A 77 -9.88 -1.99 21.82
N ALA A 78 -9.98 -2.45 20.57
CA ALA A 78 -8.85 -2.99 19.81
C ALA A 78 -7.99 -1.88 19.16
N GLY A 79 -8.57 -0.72 18.91
CA GLY A 79 -7.92 0.45 18.32
C GLY A 79 -7.62 1.57 19.32
N VAL A 80 -7.60 2.81 18.81
CA VAL A 80 -7.38 4.02 19.61
C VAL A 80 -8.68 4.81 19.72
N ARG A 81 -9.06 5.17 20.95
CA ARG A 81 -10.24 6.00 21.22
C ARG A 81 -9.84 7.37 21.77
N PHE A 82 -10.15 8.42 21.02
CA PHE A 82 -9.95 9.80 21.46
C PHE A 82 -11.05 10.22 22.45
N ARG A 83 -10.74 10.30 23.74
CA ARG A 83 -11.73 10.66 24.78
C ARG A 83 -12.09 12.14 24.82
N ASN A 84 -11.23 12.99 24.27
CA ASN A 84 -11.39 14.44 24.26
C ASN A 84 -11.73 14.98 22.86
N HIS A 85 -12.39 14.17 22.02
CA HIS A 85 -12.96 14.69 20.77
C HIS A 85 -14.28 15.39 21.10
N HIS A 86 -14.51 16.54 20.49
CA HIS A 86 -15.73 17.33 20.66
C HIS A 86 -16.23 17.80 19.31
N ALA A 87 -17.54 17.86 19.17
CA ALA A 87 -18.15 18.51 18.02
C ALA A 87 -17.80 20.00 18.02
N VAL A 88 -17.75 20.58 16.83
CA VAL A 88 -17.62 22.02 16.67
C VAL A 88 -18.96 22.68 16.97
N TYR A 89 -18.92 23.92 17.48
CA TYR A 89 -20.12 24.71 17.69
C TYR A 89 -20.47 25.52 16.42
N PRO A 90 -21.75 25.53 15.99
CA PRO A 90 -22.88 24.77 16.54
C PRO A 90 -22.86 23.29 16.16
N THR A 91 -23.41 22.44 17.03
CA THR A 91 -23.40 20.98 16.86
C THR A 91 -24.46 20.51 15.86
N ALA A 92 -24.31 20.90 14.60
CA ALA A 92 -25.20 20.53 13.50
C ALA A 92 -24.45 19.64 12.48
N THR A 93 -25.19 18.83 11.71
CA THR A 93 -24.64 17.81 10.80
C THR A 93 -23.72 18.42 9.75
N ASP A 94 -24.17 19.43 9.01
CA ASP A 94 -23.41 20.00 7.89
C ASP A 94 -22.23 20.81 8.40
N VAL A 95 -22.40 21.48 9.54
CA VAL A 95 -21.36 22.25 10.22
C VAL A 95 -20.18 21.36 10.63
N ASN A 96 -20.47 20.20 11.25
CA ASN A 96 -19.44 19.25 11.64
C ASN A 96 -18.85 18.51 10.44
N GLY A 97 -19.68 18.16 9.45
CA GLY A 97 -19.21 17.58 8.18
C GLY A 97 -18.20 18.49 7.48
N ALA A 98 -18.51 19.79 7.37
CA ALA A 98 -17.61 20.78 6.81
C ALA A 98 -16.32 20.95 7.62
N ALA A 99 -16.41 20.97 8.95
CA ALA A 99 -15.24 21.05 9.81
C ALA A 99 -14.33 19.81 9.68
N LEU A 100 -14.91 18.60 9.56
CA LEU A 100 -14.16 17.37 9.33
C LEU A 100 -13.49 17.34 7.95
N ALA A 101 -14.18 17.81 6.91
CA ALA A 101 -13.66 17.82 5.55
C ALA A 101 -12.56 18.87 5.34
N THR A 102 -12.67 20.04 5.97
CA THR A 102 -11.76 21.18 5.74
C THR A 102 -10.71 21.36 6.84
N GLY A 103 -10.91 20.76 8.01
CA GLY A 103 -10.11 21.04 9.22
C GLY A 103 -10.29 22.46 9.76
N CYS A 104 -11.23 23.24 9.24
CA CYS A 104 -11.46 24.64 9.60
C CYS A 104 -12.76 24.80 10.40
N TYR A 105 -12.73 25.70 11.39
CA TYR A 105 -13.92 26.08 12.14
C TYR A 105 -14.94 26.85 11.27
N PRO A 106 -16.24 26.88 11.67
CA PRO A 106 -17.31 27.59 10.99
C PRO A 106 -17.02 29.04 10.66
N ASN A 107 -16.26 29.73 11.53
CA ASN A 107 -15.84 31.12 11.29
C ASN A 107 -14.92 31.29 10.07
N ARG A 108 -14.25 30.22 9.61
CA ARG A 108 -13.35 30.22 8.46
C ARG A 108 -13.96 29.51 7.25
N ASN A 109 -14.70 28.42 7.46
CA ASN A 109 -15.31 27.67 6.36
C ASN A 109 -16.66 28.28 5.89
N GLY A 110 -17.30 29.13 6.70
CA GLY A 110 -18.54 29.84 6.35
C GLY A 110 -19.84 29.07 6.54
N LEU A 111 -19.78 27.78 6.92
CA LEU A 111 -20.93 26.91 7.18
C LEU A 111 -21.26 26.92 8.67
N VAL A 112 -22.30 27.67 9.04
CA VAL A 112 -22.68 27.92 10.43
C VAL A 112 -24.01 27.29 10.85
N ALA A 113 -24.79 26.74 9.91
CA ALA A 113 -26.03 26.01 10.18
C ALA A 113 -26.37 25.08 9.01
N ASN A 114 -27.22 24.07 9.27
CA ASN A 114 -27.80 23.25 8.20
C ASN A 114 -28.84 24.05 7.39
N LEU A 115 -29.60 24.92 8.06
CA LEU A 115 -30.55 25.84 7.42
C LEU A 115 -30.12 27.27 7.69
N GLU A 116 -29.78 28.00 6.61
CA GLU A 116 -29.25 29.35 6.74
C GLU A 116 -29.94 30.34 5.81
N PHE A 117 -30.29 31.51 6.37
CA PHE A 117 -30.83 32.61 5.60
C PHE A 117 -29.70 33.44 4.97
N ARG A 118 -29.63 33.44 3.64
CA ARG A 118 -28.65 34.19 2.84
C ARG A 118 -29.38 35.11 1.85
N PRO A 119 -29.66 36.38 2.21
CA PRO A 119 -30.44 37.30 1.37
C PRO A 119 -29.87 37.51 -0.03
N ALA A 120 -28.55 37.42 -0.16
CA ALA A 120 -27.85 37.55 -1.45
C ALA A 120 -28.12 36.38 -2.42
N ILE A 121 -28.57 35.23 -1.92
CA ILE A 121 -28.93 34.06 -2.72
C ILE A 121 -30.45 33.95 -2.81
N ASN A 122 -31.14 33.97 -1.67
CA ASN A 122 -32.59 33.98 -1.58
C ASN A 122 -33.05 34.85 -0.41
N SER A 123 -33.75 35.95 -0.71
CA SER A 123 -34.23 36.91 0.29
C SER A 123 -35.55 36.55 0.95
N ARG A 124 -36.17 35.42 0.57
CA ARG A 124 -37.50 35.02 1.07
C ARG A 124 -37.49 33.74 1.87
N GLN A 125 -36.49 32.87 1.66
CA GLN A 125 -36.44 31.55 2.27
C GLN A 125 -35.01 31.22 2.72
N PRO A 126 -34.85 30.47 3.81
CA PRO A 126 -33.57 29.88 4.17
C PRO A 126 -33.19 28.80 3.14
N ILE A 127 -31.90 28.54 3.07
CA ILE A 127 -31.30 27.56 2.18
C ILE A 127 -30.88 26.38 3.05
N ASP A 128 -31.24 25.18 2.60
CA ASP A 128 -30.73 23.94 3.16
C ASP A 128 -29.32 23.68 2.61
N MET A 129 -28.37 23.42 3.50
CA MET A 129 -26.94 23.30 3.17
C MET A 129 -26.52 21.85 2.91
N GLY A 130 -27.40 20.87 3.18
CA GLY A 130 -27.19 19.43 3.03
C GLY A 130 -28.25 18.72 2.20
#